data_AF-A0A564G5S6-F1
#
_entry.id   AF-A0A564G5S6-F1
#
_cell.length_a   1.000
_cell.length_b   1.000
_cell.length_c   1.000
_cell.angle_alpha   90.00
_cell.angle_beta   90.00
_cell.angle_gamma   90.00
#
_symmetry.space_group_name_H-M   'P 1'
#
loop_
_entity.id
_entity.type
_entity.pdbx_description
1 polymer ?
#
loop_
_entity_poly.entity_id
_entity_poly.type
_entity_poly.pdbx_seq_one_letter_code
_entity_poly.pdbx_strand_id
1 'polypeptide(L)'
;MGRMKFVQRRAGRYEFRFPLPDDLAGKPVPPPWPETLTAFVNARSGHFKTELIRSLQTNDGPTADRRVLAHITEAHRLVDQARRFLREGPAAGISPDQIAALARDHEIHLLGTDEAVRTKGIGLDMALEDGQGHHDGLGMTPDDLRAYQMLVDDLDHYTRQQAAQMRAGEATSAFVNRAMEARGIVLPPDDPAWRQLELAFLKAQRSALAGIRARLDGDDVATPERQSTPSGLALTAALRLWAEAGGAGARRPQPSSVAEAERAARRFVELHGDLPITAISKAHARAFRDALVRLPKALPARIGRLPLPELLKQDLGQYPRRNAQTVNKTLALLGGVLARAERDGHFEVLTAWSNPFHVGFDVAPAEREPYEPFSAAELQRLFASPVYAQSERPLGGQGEAAYWFPLIALFSGARRTEIAQLKLGDVRQGEGGIWYLDITNEGADQNLKTASSARSVPIHRELIRLGLLDVVAARASAQPASAPLWPSFTPPIDPKAKAWTVRRQMI
;
A
#
# COMPACT_ATOMS: atom_id res chain seq x y z
N MET A 1 20.49 25.22 35.24
CA MET A 1 19.98 24.02 34.53
C MET A 1 19.45 23.05 35.58
N GLY A 2 18.14 22.79 35.60
CA GLY A 2 17.60 21.71 36.42
C GLY A 2 18.17 20.37 35.94
N ARG A 3 18.69 19.54 36.85
CA ARG A 3 19.22 18.21 36.52
C ARG A 3 18.11 17.33 35.94
N MET A 4 18.46 16.46 35.00
CA MET A 4 17.50 15.54 34.39
C MET A 4 16.89 14.62 35.45
N LYS A 5 15.56 14.42 35.37
CA LYS A 5 14.72 13.68 36.35
C LYS A 5 15.20 12.26 36.68
N PHE A 6 16.03 11.65 35.83
CA PHE A 6 16.48 10.26 35.93
C PHE A 6 17.94 10.09 36.40
N VAL A 7 18.64 11.18 36.72
CA VAL A 7 20.04 11.14 37.19
C VAL A 7 20.09 11.39 38.70
N GLN A 8 20.60 10.44 39.47
CA GLN A 8 20.80 10.58 40.91
C GLN A 8 22.27 10.36 41.29
N ARG A 9 22.78 11.10 42.28
CA ARG A 9 24.12 10.91 42.81
C ARG A 9 24.05 10.05 44.08
N ARG A 10 24.82 8.95 44.12
CA ARG A 10 24.91 8.07 45.28
C ARG A 10 26.35 7.55 45.43
N ALA A 11 26.88 7.55 46.65
CA ALA A 11 28.24 7.05 46.96
C ALA A 11 29.35 7.57 46.02
N GLY A 12 29.30 8.86 45.65
CA GLY A 12 30.33 9.49 44.82
C GLY A 12 30.23 9.24 43.31
N ARG A 13 29.25 8.46 42.83
CA ARG A 13 28.99 8.21 41.40
C ARG A 13 27.57 8.61 40.99
N TYR A 14 27.36 8.84 39.70
CA TYR A 14 26.02 9.05 39.14
C TYR A 14 25.39 7.73 38.70
N GLU A 15 24.11 7.59 38.96
CA GLU A 15 23.27 6.43 38.61
C GLU A 15 22.06 6.92 37.81
N PHE A 16 21.68 6.10 36.84
CA PHE A 16 20.42 6.19 36.12
C PHE A 16 19.36 5.43 36.91
N ARG A 17 18.25 6.10 37.24
CA ARG A 17 17.08 5.50 37.86
C ARG A 17 15.86 5.76 37.02
N PHE A 18 15.24 4.69 36.56
CA PHE A 18 14.03 4.75 35.76
C PHE A 18 12.92 4.00 36.49
N PRO A 19 11.91 4.69 37.04
CA PRO A 19 10.74 4.02 37.60
C PRO A 19 9.99 3.34 36.46
N LEU A 20 9.70 2.04 36.61
CA LEU A 20 8.87 1.37 35.62
C LEU A 20 7.44 1.91 35.73
N PRO A 21 6.71 2.04 34.60
CA PRO A 21 5.30 2.41 34.61
C PRO A 21 4.44 1.47 35.46
N ASP A 22 3.36 1.98 36.06
CA ASP A 22 2.49 1.25 36.99
C ASP A 22 1.85 -0.03 36.38
N ASP A 23 1.70 -0.05 35.05
CA ASP A 23 1.20 -1.20 34.31
C ASP A 23 2.22 -2.35 34.21
N LEU A 24 3.50 -2.08 34.49
CA LEU A 24 4.57 -3.08 34.51
C LEU A 24 5.14 -3.29 35.92
N ALA A 25 5.33 -2.24 36.70
CA ALA A 25 6.02 -2.29 37.99
C ALA A 25 5.42 -3.33 38.94
N GLY A 26 6.22 -4.32 39.34
CA GLY A 26 5.80 -5.37 40.28
C GLY A 26 4.77 -6.36 39.71
N LYS A 27 4.48 -6.35 38.40
CA LYS A 27 3.57 -7.32 37.77
C LYS A 27 4.30 -8.64 37.46
N PRO A 28 3.60 -9.78 37.51
CA PRO A 28 4.18 -11.07 37.13
C PRO A 28 4.51 -11.09 35.64
N VAL A 29 5.63 -11.72 35.29
CA VAL A 29 6.08 -11.89 33.90
C VAL A 29 5.88 -13.34 33.48
N PRO A 30 5.08 -13.62 32.44
CA PRO A 30 4.90 -14.97 31.94
C PRO A 30 6.25 -15.58 31.51
N PRO A 31 6.66 -16.75 32.03
CA PRO A 31 7.81 -17.46 31.51
C PRO A 31 7.46 -18.25 30.22
N PRO A 32 8.41 -18.45 29.28
CA PRO A 32 9.73 -17.81 29.22
C PRO A 32 9.65 -16.37 28.68
N TRP A 33 10.41 -15.44 29.26
CA TRP A 33 10.51 -14.06 28.77
C TRP A 33 11.81 -13.84 27.97
N PRO A 34 11.80 -12.92 26.98
CA PRO A 34 12.99 -12.60 26.18
C PRO A 34 14.19 -12.15 27.03
N GLU A 35 15.40 -12.50 26.60
CA GLU A 35 16.65 -12.11 27.29
C GLU A 35 16.77 -10.59 27.44
N THR A 36 16.28 -9.82 26.46
CA THR A 36 16.26 -8.35 26.51
C THR A 36 15.47 -7.79 27.71
N LEU A 37 14.43 -8.50 28.18
CA LEU A 37 13.63 -8.11 29.34
C LEU A 37 14.27 -8.52 30.67
N THR A 38 15.33 -9.33 30.67
CA THR A 38 16.04 -9.77 31.89
C THR A 38 16.46 -8.59 32.77
N ALA A 39 16.81 -7.46 32.16
CA ALA A 39 17.13 -6.24 32.89
C ALA A 39 15.96 -5.71 33.74
N PHE A 40 14.73 -5.89 33.28
CA PHE A 40 13.49 -5.47 33.93
C PHE A 40 12.89 -6.53 34.85
N VAL A 41 13.27 -7.80 34.73
CA VAL A 41 12.71 -8.88 35.55
C VAL A 41 13.60 -9.20 36.74
N ASN A 42 12.98 -9.41 37.90
CA ASN A 42 13.65 -10.03 39.03
C ASN A 42 13.60 -11.56 38.86
N ALA A 43 14.73 -12.16 38.51
CA ALA A 43 14.84 -13.58 38.22
C ALA A 43 14.39 -14.50 39.37
N ARG A 44 14.43 -14.04 40.64
CA ARG A 44 13.96 -14.85 41.78
C ARG A 44 12.46 -14.83 41.95
N SER A 45 11.80 -13.70 41.66
CA SER A 45 10.35 -13.59 41.82
C SER A 45 9.59 -13.80 40.52
N GLY A 46 10.23 -13.70 39.36
CA GLY A 46 9.56 -13.74 38.05
C GLY A 46 8.65 -12.52 37.82
N HIS A 47 8.87 -11.42 38.55
CA HIS A 47 8.10 -10.18 38.42
C HIS A 47 8.97 -9.07 37.86
N PHE A 48 8.35 -8.11 37.18
CA PHE A 48 9.04 -6.87 36.79
C PHE A 48 9.49 -6.10 38.03
N LYS A 49 10.68 -5.53 37.96
CA LYS A 49 11.24 -4.62 38.98
C LYS A 49 10.38 -3.36 39.07
N THR A 50 10.40 -2.71 40.22
CA THR A 50 9.73 -1.41 40.42
C THR A 50 10.51 -0.27 39.77
N GLU A 51 11.84 -0.39 39.73
CA GLU A 51 12.73 0.57 39.10
C GLU A 51 13.94 -0.12 38.46
N LEU A 52 14.40 0.42 37.34
CA LEU A 52 15.68 0.07 36.74
C LEU A 52 16.76 1.01 37.29
N ILE A 53 17.78 0.45 37.93
CA ILE A 53 18.94 1.18 38.42
C ILE A 53 20.19 0.72 37.65
N ARG A 54 20.93 1.67 37.06
CA ARG A 54 22.22 1.40 36.41
C ARG A 54 23.25 2.46 36.78
N SER A 55 24.50 2.07 37.00
CA SER A 55 25.58 3.04 37.20
C SER A 55 25.93 3.73 35.87
N LEU A 56 26.08 5.06 35.87
CA LEU A 56 26.55 5.83 34.70
C LEU A 56 28.09 5.84 34.59
N GLN A 57 28.77 5.13 35.49
CA GLN A 57 30.23 4.97 35.52
C GLN A 57 31.00 6.29 35.41
N THR A 58 30.49 7.33 36.08
CA THR A 58 31.11 8.65 36.13
C THR A 58 30.76 9.37 37.43
N ASN A 59 31.67 10.23 37.88
CA ASN A 59 31.49 11.17 38.98
C ASN A 59 31.33 12.62 38.48
N ASP A 60 31.38 12.84 37.16
CA ASP A 60 31.21 14.14 36.50
C ASP A 60 29.74 14.34 36.05
N GLY A 61 29.16 15.49 36.43
CA GLY A 61 27.74 15.79 36.23
C GLY A 61 27.36 15.95 34.75
N PRO A 62 28.01 16.84 33.99
CA PRO A 62 27.76 17.02 32.56
C PRO A 62 27.98 15.75 31.73
N THR A 63 28.95 14.90 32.10
CA THR A 63 29.16 13.60 31.45
C THR A 63 28.04 12.61 31.79
N ALA A 64 27.55 12.62 33.04
CA ALA A 64 26.39 11.81 33.45
C ALA A 64 25.12 12.20 32.67
N ASP A 65 24.86 13.49 32.52
CA ASP A 65 23.70 14.03 31.78
C ASP A 65 23.75 13.66 30.28
N ARG A 66 24.94 13.50 29.68
CA ARG A 66 25.06 12.99 28.30
C ARG A 66 24.82 11.48 28.22
N ARG A 67 25.41 10.70 29.12
CA ARG A 67 25.28 9.22 29.14
C ARG A 67 23.86 8.77 29.44
N VAL A 68 23.12 9.52 30.25
CA VAL A 68 21.75 9.14 30.64
C VAL A 68 20.78 9.10 29.45
N LEU A 69 20.99 9.90 28.41
CA LEU A 69 20.10 9.98 27.23
C LEU A 69 19.96 8.64 26.50
N ALA A 70 21.08 7.92 26.33
CA ALA A 70 21.06 6.58 25.73
C ALA A 70 20.30 5.57 26.61
N HIS A 71 20.48 5.67 27.93
CA HIS A 71 19.77 4.80 28.88
C HIS A 71 18.28 5.10 28.99
N ILE A 72 17.86 6.37 28.84
CA ILE A 72 16.45 6.76 28.79
C ILE A 72 15.78 6.19 27.54
N THR A 73 16.44 6.30 26.38
CA THR A 73 15.91 5.79 25.12
C THR A 73 15.76 4.26 25.18
N GLU A 74 16.79 3.58 25.69
CA GLU A 74 16.77 2.13 25.86
C GLU A 74 15.70 1.68 26.88
N ALA A 75 15.53 2.41 27.99
CA ALA A 75 14.51 2.08 28.98
C ALA A 75 13.08 2.17 28.41
N HIS A 76 12.76 3.20 27.63
CA HIS A 76 11.45 3.30 26.98
C HIS A 76 11.24 2.20 25.94
N ARG A 77 12.26 1.88 25.14
CA ARG A 77 12.21 0.76 24.19
C ARG A 77 11.89 -0.57 24.88
N LEU A 78 12.52 -0.83 26.03
CA LEU A 78 12.28 -2.02 26.84
C LEU A 78 10.88 -2.03 27.48
N VAL A 79 10.33 -0.87 27.88
CA VAL A 79 8.94 -0.75 28.35
C VAL A 79 7.95 -1.16 27.26
N ASP A 80 8.14 -0.65 26.04
CA ASP A 80 7.26 -0.98 24.91
C ASP A 80 7.35 -2.47 24.54
N GLN A 81 8.56 -3.04 24.59
CA GLN A 81 8.77 -4.47 24.40
C GLN A 81 8.08 -5.31 25.50
N ALA A 82 8.16 -4.88 26.76
CA ALA A 82 7.49 -5.57 27.88
C ALA A 82 5.97 -5.52 27.76
N ARG A 83 5.39 -4.37 27.38
CA ARG A 83 3.96 -4.22 27.12
C ARG A 83 3.47 -5.10 25.98
N ARG A 84 4.26 -5.16 24.89
CA ARG A 84 4.00 -6.04 23.76
C ARG A 84 3.98 -7.51 24.21
N PHE A 85 4.99 -7.94 24.96
CA PHE A 85 5.09 -9.30 25.48
C PHE A 85 3.92 -9.68 26.40
N LEU A 86 3.48 -8.79 27.29
CA LEU A 86 2.32 -9.04 28.15
C LEU A 86 1.00 -9.15 27.37
N ARG A 87 0.86 -8.43 26.26
CA ARG A 87 -0.34 -8.45 25.41
C ARG A 87 -0.39 -9.69 24.51
N GLU A 88 0.75 -10.05 23.93
CA GLU A 88 0.85 -11.10 22.91
C GLU A 88 1.14 -12.49 23.50
N GLY A 89 1.57 -12.54 24.77
CA GLY A 89 2.01 -13.76 25.44
C GLY A 89 3.37 -14.25 24.91
N PRO A 90 3.95 -15.29 25.54
CA PRO A 90 5.06 -16.02 24.92
C PRO A 90 4.59 -16.57 23.57
N ALA A 91 5.38 -16.38 22.52
CA ALA A 91 5.01 -16.80 21.17
C ALA A 91 4.57 -18.27 21.18
N ALA A 92 3.38 -18.55 20.65
CA ALA A 92 3.00 -19.92 20.31
C ALA A 92 4.09 -20.47 19.38
N GLY A 93 4.57 -21.69 19.64
CA GLY A 93 5.79 -22.26 19.04
C GLY A 93 5.93 -22.09 17.53
N ILE A 94 7.16 -22.20 17.05
CA ILE A 94 7.48 -22.00 15.63
C ILE A 94 6.86 -23.08 14.75
N SER A 95 6.20 -22.68 13.65
CA SER A 95 5.60 -23.62 12.71
C SER A 95 6.65 -24.29 11.81
N PRO A 96 6.39 -25.49 11.26
CA PRO A 96 7.28 -26.13 10.29
C PRO A 96 7.61 -25.24 9.08
N ASP A 97 6.65 -24.43 8.61
CA ASP A 97 6.83 -23.51 7.49
C ASP A 97 7.77 -22.35 7.86
N GLN A 98 7.70 -21.85 9.10
CA GLN A 98 8.61 -20.83 9.61
C GLN A 98 10.03 -21.37 9.76
N ILE A 99 10.19 -22.62 10.22
CA ILE A 99 11.48 -23.32 10.28
C ILE A 99 12.08 -23.45 8.87
N ALA A 100 11.27 -23.88 7.89
CA ALA A 100 11.71 -24.03 6.51
C ALA A 100 12.13 -22.68 5.90
N ALA A 101 11.38 -21.61 6.15
CA ALA A 101 11.71 -20.26 5.69
C ALA A 101 13.02 -19.74 6.32
N LEU A 102 13.23 -19.96 7.62
CA LEU A 102 14.46 -19.62 8.32
C LEU A 102 15.68 -20.34 7.73
N ALA A 103 15.56 -21.65 7.52
CA ALA A 103 16.62 -22.45 6.94
C ALA A 103 16.92 -22.02 5.49
N ARG A 104 15.87 -21.71 4.72
CA ARG A 104 16.01 -21.22 3.34
C ARG A 104 16.72 -19.88 3.26
N ASP A 105 16.39 -18.95 4.15
CA ASP A 105 17.08 -17.66 4.24
C ASP A 105 18.55 -17.81 4.61
N HIS A 106 18.88 -18.77 5.48
CA HIS A 106 20.27 -19.10 5.83
C HIS A 106 21.04 -19.64 4.62
N GLU A 107 20.44 -20.54 3.84
CA GLU A 107 21.02 -21.05 2.59
C GLU A 107 21.31 -19.92 1.59
N ILE A 108 20.34 -19.02 1.37
CA ILE A 108 20.48 -17.85 0.49
C ILE A 108 21.60 -16.92 1.00
N HIS A 109 21.70 -16.72 2.31
CA HIS A 109 22.76 -15.91 2.90
C HIS A 109 24.15 -16.50 2.65
N LEU A 110 24.32 -17.82 2.77
CA LEU A 110 25.59 -18.49 2.50
C LEU A 110 25.99 -18.37 1.03
N LEU A 111 25.07 -18.67 0.10
CA LEU A 111 25.32 -18.55 -1.34
C LEU A 111 25.58 -17.10 -1.77
N GLY A 112 24.88 -16.13 -1.17
CA GLY A 112 25.14 -14.71 -1.43
C GLY A 112 26.47 -14.23 -0.86
N THR A 113 26.92 -14.81 0.26
CA THR A 113 28.24 -14.51 0.82
C THR A 113 29.34 -15.08 -0.06
N ASP A 114 29.20 -16.33 -0.53
CA ASP A 114 30.10 -16.93 -1.52
C ASP A 114 30.20 -16.07 -2.79
N GLU A 115 29.06 -15.67 -3.38
CA GLU A 115 29.03 -14.78 -4.56
C GLU A 115 29.84 -13.48 -4.33
N ALA A 116 29.67 -12.88 -3.15
CA ALA A 116 30.38 -11.65 -2.79
C ALA A 116 31.90 -11.88 -2.61
N VAL A 117 32.30 -13.02 -2.04
CA VAL A 117 33.72 -13.40 -1.91
C VAL A 117 34.31 -13.69 -3.29
N ARG A 118 33.59 -14.37 -4.17
CA ARG A 118 34.03 -14.68 -5.55
C ARG A 118 34.17 -13.44 -6.42
N THR A 119 33.23 -12.49 -6.29
CA THR A 119 33.26 -11.22 -7.03
C THR A 119 34.41 -10.35 -6.58
N LYS A 120 34.72 -10.34 -5.28
CA LYS A 120 35.77 -9.49 -4.74
C LYS A 120 37.14 -10.12 -4.85
N GLY A 121 37.28 -11.41 -4.57
CA GLY A 121 38.52 -12.12 -4.23
C GLY A 121 38.87 -12.00 -2.74
N ILE A 122 39.77 -12.86 -2.25
CA ILE A 122 40.14 -12.99 -0.82
C ILE A 122 41.43 -12.21 -0.52
N GLY A 123 42.20 -11.85 -1.55
CA GLY A 123 43.40 -11.03 -1.43
C GLY A 123 44.68 -11.84 -1.17
N LEU A 124 44.71 -13.14 -1.49
CA LEU A 124 45.89 -13.99 -1.46
C LEU A 124 46.49 -14.07 -2.88
N ASP A 125 47.76 -13.66 -3.01
CA ASP A 125 48.55 -13.82 -4.24
C ASP A 125 49.96 -14.27 -3.86
N MET A 126 50.25 -15.56 -4.02
CA MET A 126 51.51 -16.19 -3.60
C MET A 126 52.57 -16.14 -4.71
N ALA A 127 52.30 -15.50 -5.86
CA ALA A 127 53.21 -15.42 -6.99
C ALA A 127 54.27 -14.30 -6.86
N LEU A 128 54.23 -13.47 -5.81
CA LEU A 128 55.20 -12.41 -5.52
C LEU A 128 55.95 -12.71 -4.22
N GLU A 129 57.29 -12.63 -4.25
CA GLU A 129 58.19 -13.00 -3.14
C GLU A 129 57.93 -12.25 -1.81
N ASP A 130 57.17 -11.15 -1.84
CA ASP A 130 56.91 -10.28 -0.67
C ASP A 130 55.47 -10.38 -0.12
N GLY A 131 54.60 -11.24 -0.68
CA GLY A 131 53.23 -11.44 -0.18
C GLY A 131 52.30 -10.22 -0.25
N GLN A 132 52.65 -9.21 -1.06
CA GLN A 132 51.86 -8.00 -1.29
C GLN A 132 51.60 -7.81 -2.79
N GLY A 133 50.84 -8.72 -3.40
CA GLY A 133 50.27 -8.51 -4.73
C GLY A 133 49.09 -7.54 -4.67
N HIS A 134 49.01 -6.61 -5.62
CA HIS A 134 47.89 -5.68 -5.72
C HIS A 134 46.70 -6.42 -6.31
N HIS A 135 45.74 -6.77 -5.46
CA HIS A 135 44.49 -7.36 -5.85
C HIS A 135 43.65 -6.36 -6.64
N ASP A 136 43.37 -6.64 -7.92
CA ASP A 136 42.64 -5.74 -8.83
C ASP A 136 41.14 -5.64 -8.51
N GLY A 137 40.64 -6.51 -7.63
CA GLY A 137 39.24 -6.57 -7.21
C GLY A 137 38.30 -7.07 -8.31
N LEU A 138 38.82 -7.78 -9.32
CA LEU A 138 38.07 -8.32 -10.45
C LEU A 138 37.75 -9.81 -10.29
N GLY A 139 37.86 -10.35 -9.09
CA GLY A 139 37.49 -11.72 -8.74
C GLY A 139 38.60 -12.48 -8.01
N MET A 140 38.41 -13.78 -7.83
CA MET A 140 39.40 -14.65 -7.17
C MET A 140 40.62 -14.89 -8.04
N THR A 141 41.81 -14.75 -7.45
CA THR A 141 43.07 -15.24 -8.02
C THR A 141 43.12 -16.78 -7.98
N PRO A 142 44.07 -17.44 -8.68
CA PRO A 142 44.28 -18.89 -8.55
C PRO A 142 44.63 -19.35 -7.13
N ASP A 143 45.32 -18.51 -6.36
CA ASP A 143 45.68 -18.82 -4.97
C ASP A 143 44.50 -18.58 -4.01
N ASP A 144 43.69 -17.54 -4.24
CA ASP A 144 42.41 -17.35 -3.57
C ASP A 144 41.50 -18.56 -3.78
N LEU A 145 41.38 -19.02 -5.02
CA LEU A 145 40.54 -20.14 -5.39
C LEU A 145 40.99 -21.41 -4.65
N ARG A 146 42.30 -21.70 -4.64
CA ARG A 146 42.87 -22.86 -3.94
C ARG A 146 42.63 -22.79 -2.44
N ALA A 147 42.91 -21.64 -1.82
CA ALA A 147 42.71 -21.44 -0.38
C ALA A 147 41.24 -21.55 0.02
N TYR A 148 40.35 -20.96 -0.79
CA TYR A 148 38.92 -21.02 -0.56
C TYR A 148 38.36 -22.44 -0.74
N GLN A 149 38.85 -23.19 -1.74
CA GLN A 149 38.43 -24.56 -1.96
C GLN A 149 38.82 -25.47 -0.79
N MET A 150 40.03 -25.31 -0.23
CA MET A 150 40.42 -26.02 0.99
C MET A 150 39.48 -25.72 2.17
N LEU A 151 39.12 -24.45 2.37
CA LEU A 151 38.19 -24.05 3.43
C LEU A 151 36.78 -24.64 3.22
N VAL A 152 36.27 -24.61 1.98
CA VAL A 152 34.95 -25.15 1.64
C VAL A 152 34.93 -26.67 1.81
N ASP A 153 35.99 -27.37 1.43
CA ASP A 153 36.10 -28.83 1.59
C ASP A 153 36.13 -29.24 3.08
N ASP A 154 36.89 -28.52 3.92
CA ASP A 154 36.90 -28.74 5.36
C ASP A 154 35.51 -28.51 5.99
N LEU A 155 34.84 -27.43 5.57
CA LEU A 155 33.48 -27.10 6.03
C LEU A 155 32.43 -28.12 5.54
N ASP A 156 32.53 -28.64 4.31
CA ASP A 156 31.66 -29.68 3.78
C ASP A 156 31.87 -31.00 4.54
N HIS A 157 33.13 -31.38 4.79
CA HIS A 157 33.45 -32.56 5.59
C HIS A 157 32.85 -32.47 7.00
N TYR A 158 33.08 -31.34 7.69
CA TYR A 158 32.55 -31.10 9.02
C TYR A 158 31.02 -31.13 9.05
N THR A 159 30.37 -30.38 8.14
CA THR A 159 28.91 -30.30 8.07
C THR A 159 28.28 -31.67 7.73
N ARG A 160 28.91 -32.49 6.88
CA ARG A 160 28.44 -33.86 6.59
C ARG A 160 28.52 -34.76 7.81
N GLN A 161 29.60 -34.67 8.58
CA GLN A 161 29.73 -35.43 9.83
C GLN A 161 28.63 -35.06 10.83
N GLN A 162 28.39 -33.75 11.02
CA GLN A 162 27.31 -33.25 11.90
C GLN A 162 25.94 -33.76 11.44
N ALA A 163 25.64 -33.69 10.14
CA ALA A 163 24.40 -34.20 9.59
C ALA A 163 24.24 -35.73 9.73
N ALA A 164 25.33 -36.50 9.55
CA ALA A 164 25.31 -37.96 9.72
C ALA A 164 25.07 -38.36 11.19
N GLN A 165 25.64 -37.61 12.12
CA GLN A 165 25.39 -37.77 13.57
C GLN A 165 24.02 -37.23 13.98
N MET A 166 23.32 -36.56 13.06
CA MET A 166 22.12 -35.77 13.32
C MET A 166 22.35 -34.75 14.44
N ARG A 167 23.59 -34.30 14.71
CA ARG A 167 23.92 -33.39 15.81
C ARG A 167 24.49 -32.12 15.21
N ALA A 168 23.95 -30.97 15.60
CA ALA A 168 24.50 -29.68 15.21
C ALA A 168 25.66 -29.32 16.13
N GLY A 169 26.70 -28.72 15.55
CA GLY A 169 27.81 -28.15 16.29
C GLY A 169 27.48 -26.73 16.77
N GLU A 170 28.30 -26.21 17.68
CA GLU A 170 28.15 -24.89 18.30
C GLU A 170 27.97 -23.76 17.28
N ALA A 171 28.70 -23.80 16.17
CA ALA A 171 28.57 -22.82 15.09
C ALA A 171 27.17 -22.81 14.46
N THR A 172 26.54 -23.98 14.28
CA THR A 172 25.18 -24.05 13.73
C THR A 172 24.16 -23.52 14.73
N SER A 173 24.29 -23.88 16.01
CA SER A 173 23.41 -23.36 17.06
C SER A 173 23.54 -21.83 17.18
N ALA A 174 24.74 -21.27 17.01
CA ALA A 174 24.94 -19.81 16.97
C ALA A 174 24.22 -19.14 15.78
N PHE A 175 24.22 -19.77 14.59
CA PHE A 175 23.44 -19.26 13.45
C PHE A 175 21.93 -19.32 13.69
N VAL A 176 21.43 -20.42 14.28
CA VAL A 176 20.01 -20.56 14.65
C VAL A 176 19.61 -19.47 15.64
N ASN A 177 20.39 -19.26 16.71
CA ASN A 177 20.14 -18.23 17.71
C ASN A 177 20.05 -16.83 17.07
N ARG A 178 21.04 -16.47 16.24
CA ARG A 178 21.04 -15.18 15.53
C ARG A 178 19.83 -15.03 14.60
N ALA A 179 19.43 -16.10 13.91
CA ALA A 179 18.28 -16.07 13.00
C ALA A 179 16.95 -15.92 13.73
N MET A 180 16.83 -16.49 14.93
CA MET A 180 15.67 -16.34 15.82
C MET A 180 15.61 -14.94 16.44
N GLU A 181 16.73 -14.44 16.95
CA GLU A 181 16.86 -13.07 17.49
C GLU A 181 16.46 -12.02 16.45
N ALA A 182 16.95 -12.15 15.22
CA ALA A 182 16.64 -11.22 14.13
C ALA A 182 15.14 -11.14 13.80
N ARG A 183 14.37 -12.18 14.14
CA ARG A 183 12.91 -12.23 13.95
C ARG A 183 12.12 -12.05 15.24
N GLY A 184 12.79 -11.82 16.36
CA GLY A 184 12.15 -11.68 17.67
C GLY A 184 11.43 -12.95 18.15
N ILE A 185 11.82 -14.13 17.64
CA ILE A 185 11.23 -15.41 18.02
C ILE A 185 11.95 -15.91 19.28
N VAL A 186 11.20 -16.25 20.33
CA VAL A 186 11.72 -16.81 21.58
C VAL A 186 11.10 -18.18 21.80
N LEU A 187 11.95 -19.20 21.91
CA LEU A 187 11.54 -20.58 22.23
C LEU A 187 12.06 -20.96 23.63
N PRO A 188 11.31 -21.74 24.42
CA PRO A 188 11.82 -22.37 25.64
C PRO A 188 13.10 -23.17 25.37
N PRO A 189 14.09 -23.21 26.28
CA PRO A 189 15.32 -24.00 26.10
C PRO A 189 15.08 -25.49 25.83
N ASP A 190 14.02 -26.05 26.41
CA ASP A 190 13.65 -27.47 26.28
C ASP A 190 12.67 -27.73 25.12
N ASP A 191 12.38 -26.74 24.28
CA ASP A 191 11.41 -26.88 23.19
C ASP A 191 11.96 -27.82 22.09
N PRO A 192 11.22 -28.87 21.67
CA PRO A 192 11.64 -29.77 20.60
C PRO A 192 11.86 -29.05 19.25
N ALA A 193 11.33 -27.84 19.07
CA ALA A 193 11.56 -27.04 17.88
C ALA A 193 13.01 -26.59 17.70
N TRP A 194 13.80 -26.43 18.79
CA TRP A 194 15.24 -26.17 18.68
C TRP A 194 15.95 -27.23 17.86
N ARG A 195 15.61 -28.49 18.14
CA ARG A 195 16.17 -29.62 17.42
C ARG A 195 15.79 -29.62 15.95
N GLN A 196 14.55 -29.26 15.65
CA GLN A 196 14.05 -29.19 14.27
C GLN A 196 14.74 -28.05 13.49
N LEU A 197 14.95 -26.90 14.14
CA LEU A 197 15.68 -25.75 13.59
C LEU A 197 17.12 -26.09 13.28
N GLU A 198 17.84 -26.67 14.24
CA GLU A 198 19.24 -27.09 14.06
C GLU A 198 19.40 -28.04 12.88
N LEU A 199 18.54 -29.05 12.79
CA LEU A 199 18.57 -30.01 11.69
C LEU A 199 18.19 -29.38 10.35
N ALA A 200 17.26 -28.42 10.33
CA ALA A 200 16.90 -27.67 9.12
C ALA A 200 18.05 -26.77 8.66
N PHE A 201 18.74 -26.10 9.57
CA PHE A 201 19.93 -25.29 9.28
C PHE A 201 21.09 -26.14 8.78
N LEU A 202 21.34 -27.32 9.36
CA LEU A 202 22.33 -28.26 8.84
C LEU A 202 22.01 -28.70 7.41
N LYS A 203 20.74 -28.99 7.09
CA LYS A 203 20.31 -29.32 5.72
C LYS A 203 20.54 -28.15 4.76
N ALA A 204 20.21 -26.93 5.18
CA ALA A 204 20.45 -25.71 4.42
C ALA A 204 21.94 -25.45 4.17
N GLN A 205 22.79 -25.62 5.18
CA GLN A 205 24.26 -25.50 5.04
C GLN A 205 24.81 -26.53 4.06
N ARG A 206 24.37 -27.78 4.12
CA ARG A 206 24.78 -28.82 3.16
C ARG A 206 24.36 -28.48 1.73
N SER A 207 23.15 -27.98 1.56
CA SER A 207 22.64 -27.54 0.25
C SER A 207 23.47 -26.38 -0.29
N ALA A 208 23.73 -25.36 0.53
CA ALA A 208 24.57 -24.22 0.16
C ALA A 208 26.00 -24.66 -0.20
N LEU A 209 26.66 -25.48 0.63
CA LEU A 209 28.02 -25.95 0.38
C LEU A 209 28.12 -26.81 -0.90
N ALA A 210 27.10 -27.61 -1.20
CA ALA A 210 27.03 -28.32 -2.47
C ALA A 210 26.95 -27.36 -3.68
N GLY A 211 26.16 -26.29 -3.56
CA GLY A 211 26.09 -25.23 -4.57
C GLY A 211 27.40 -24.44 -4.71
N ILE A 212 28.05 -24.10 -3.60
CA ILE A 212 29.35 -23.43 -3.58
C ILE A 212 30.41 -24.30 -4.26
N ARG A 213 30.46 -25.60 -3.97
CA ARG A 213 31.41 -26.51 -4.62
C ARG A 213 31.17 -26.58 -6.13
N ALA A 214 29.91 -26.69 -6.57
CA ALA A 214 29.58 -26.64 -7.99
C ALA A 214 30.08 -25.33 -8.65
N ARG A 215 29.94 -24.17 -7.99
CA ARG A 215 30.51 -22.90 -8.47
C ARG A 215 32.04 -22.91 -8.53
N LEU A 216 32.71 -23.57 -7.59
CA LEU A 216 34.17 -23.73 -7.60
C LEU A 216 34.63 -24.64 -8.74
N ASP A 217 33.83 -25.65 -9.08
CA ASP A 217 34.06 -26.56 -10.21
C ASP A 217 33.71 -25.90 -11.57
N GLY A 218 33.11 -24.69 -11.55
CA GLY A 218 32.82 -23.88 -12.73
C GLY A 218 31.37 -23.90 -13.20
N ASP A 219 30.46 -24.53 -12.45
CA ASP A 219 29.03 -24.57 -12.78
C ASP A 219 28.34 -23.22 -12.49
N ASP A 220 27.39 -22.86 -13.36
CA ASP A 220 26.53 -21.69 -13.18
C ASP A 220 25.37 -22.00 -12.22
N VAL A 221 25.60 -21.75 -10.92
CA VAL A 221 24.60 -21.91 -9.86
C VAL A 221 24.15 -20.54 -9.37
N ALA A 222 22.93 -20.13 -9.71
CA ALA A 222 22.39 -18.85 -9.26
C ALA A 222 22.13 -18.81 -7.75
N THR A 223 22.40 -17.66 -7.11
CA THR A 223 21.94 -17.40 -5.73
C THR A 223 20.41 -17.25 -5.76
N PRO A 224 19.64 -18.08 -5.05
CA PRO A 224 18.20 -18.01 -5.14
C PRO A 224 17.65 -16.69 -4.59
N GLU A 225 16.63 -16.15 -5.24
CA GLU A 225 15.95 -14.96 -4.76
C GLU A 225 15.25 -15.23 -3.42
N ARG A 226 15.41 -14.29 -2.48
CA ARG A 226 14.75 -14.35 -1.17
C ARG A 226 13.25 -14.22 -1.42
N GLN A 227 12.52 -15.34 -1.36
CA GLN A 227 11.07 -15.33 -1.41
C GLN A 227 10.58 -14.70 -0.11
N SER A 228 10.27 -13.41 -0.15
CA SER A 228 9.54 -12.76 0.93
C SER A 228 8.16 -13.38 0.98
N THR A 229 7.94 -14.37 1.84
CA THR A 229 6.59 -14.87 2.12
C THR A 229 5.79 -13.66 2.58
N PRO A 230 4.77 -13.25 1.83
CA PRO A 230 4.07 -12.01 2.09
C PRO A 230 3.14 -12.18 3.30
N SER A 231 3.71 -12.14 4.52
CA SER A 231 2.91 -12.00 5.74
C SER A 231 2.52 -10.52 5.88
N GLY A 232 1.42 -10.14 5.24
CA GLY A 232 0.89 -8.79 5.30
C GLY A 232 -0.37 -8.62 4.44
N LEU A 233 -1.18 -7.61 4.75
CA LEU A 233 -2.40 -7.28 4.01
C LEU A 233 -2.05 -7.02 2.53
N ALA A 234 -2.57 -7.84 1.62
CA ALA A 234 -2.36 -7.67 0.18
C ALA A 234 -2.99 -6.38 -0.35
N LEU A 235 -2.50 -5.86 -1.48
CA LEU A 235 -3.04 -4.64 -2.10
C LEU A 235 -4.53 -4.80 -2.44
N THR A 236 -4.94 -5.95 -2.99
CA THR A 236 -6.36 -6.19 -3.32
C THR A 236 -7.24 -6.23 -2.08
N ALA A 237 -6.75 -6.77 -0.97
CA ALA A 237 -7.46 -6.79 0.30
C ALA A 237 -7.57 -5.38 0.90
N ALA A 238 -6.48 -4.59 0.88
CA ALA A 238 -6.51 -3.18 1.30
C ALA A 238 -7.48 -2.35 0.45
N LEU A 239 -7.58 -2.62 -0.85
CA LEU A 239 -8.56 -1.96 -1.73
C LEU A 239 -10.00 -2.28 -1.33
N ARG A 240 -10.31 -3.53 -0.97
CA ARG A 240 -11.66 -3.91 -0.49
C ARG A 240 -12.02 -3.18 0.80
N LEU A 241 -11.11 -3.17 1.77
CA LEU A 241 -11.28 -2.42 3.01
C LEU A 241 -11.48 -0.92 2.75
N TRP A 242 -10.73 -0.35 1.81
CA TRP A 242 -10.91 1.05 1.40
C TRP A 242 -12.27 1.29 0.72
N ALA A 243 -12.73 0.38 -0.14
CA ALA A 243 -14.01 0.50 -0.85
C ALA A 243 -15.21 0.39 0.09
N GLU A 244 -15.11 -0.48 1.10
CA GLU A 244 -16.11 -0.69 2.15
C GLU A 244 -16.01 0.35 3.26
N ALA A 245 -14.92 1.14 3.30
CA ALA A 245 -14.70 2.16 4.31
C ALA A 245 -15.84 3.18 4.32
N GLY A 246 -16.58 3.19 5.42
CA GLY A 246 -17.65 4.14 5.68
C GLY A 246 -18.81 3.47 6.42
N GLY A 247 -19.00 3.89 7.65
CA GLY A 247 -20.08 3.52 8.56
C GLY A 247 -20.28 4.64 9.57
N ALA A 248 -21.43 4.68 10.26
CA ALA A 248 -21.78 5.71 11.23
C ALA A 248 -21.67 7.17 10.71
N GLY A 249 -21.97 7.41 9.42
CA GLY A 249 -21.90 8.74 8.80
C GLY A 249 -20.55 9.11 8.19
N ALA A 250 -19.53 8.24 8.25
CA ALA A 250 -18.26 8.47 7.57
C ALA A 250 -18.40 8.40 6.04
N ARG A 251 -17.68 9.28 5.34
CA ARG A 251 -17.73 9.41 3.88
C ARG A 251 -17.22 8.15 3.17
N ARG A 252 -18.09 7.48 2.43
CA ARG A 252 -17.72 6.37 1.53
C ARG A 252 -17.09 6.87 0.23
N PRO A 253 -16.11 6.15 -0.34
CA PRO A 253 -15.69 6.39 -1.72
C PRO A 253 -16.85 6.21 -2.69
N GLN A 254 -16.90 7.05 -3.72
CA GLN A 254 -17.92 6.92 -4.78
C GLN A 254 -17.70 5.62 -5.57
N PRO A 255 -18.75 4.87 -5.97
CA PRO A 255 -18.61 3.61 -6.72
C PRO A 255 -17.76 3.73 -8.00
N SER A 256 -17.86 4.88 -8.68
CA SER A 256 -17.05 5.16 -9.87
C SER A 256 -15.55 5.30 -9.57
N SER A 257 -15.19 5.83 -8.40
CA SER A 257 -13.81 5.91 -7.92
C SER A 257 -13.29 4.53 -7.52
N VAL A 258 -14.14 3.70 -6.89
CA VAL A 258 -13.82 2.29 -6.58
C VAL A 258 -13.50 1.51 -7.84
N ALA A 259 -14.38 1.57 -8.85
CA ALA A 259 -14.14 0.90 -10.13
C ALA A 259 -12.89 1.42 -10.88
N GLU A 260 -12.49 2.68 -10.68
CA GLU A 260 -11.21 3.20 -11.20
C GLU A 260 -10.01 2.64 -10.42
N ALA A 261 -10.09 2.59 -9.09
CA ALA A 261 -9.05 2.02 -8.24
C ALA A 261 -8.87 0.51 -8.47
N GLU A 262 -9.95 -0.25 -8.65
CA GLU A 262 -9.90 -1.69 -9.02
C GLU A 262 -9.18 -1.92 -10.35
N ARG A 263 -9.47 -1.11 -11.37
CA ARG A 263 -8.73 -1.19 -12.65
C ARG A 263 -7.26 -0.87 -12.48
N ALA A 264 -6.93 0.11 -11.63
CA ALA A 264 -5.55 0.47 -11.33
C ALA A 264 -4.82 -0.67 -10.59
N ALA A 265 -5.45 -1.22 -9.55
CA ALA A 265 -4.89 -2.30 -8.75
C ALA A 265 -4.70 -3.56 -9.58
N ARG A 266 -5.66 -3.94 -10.42
CA ARG A 266 -5.50 -5.07 -11.34
C ARG A 266 -4.27 -4.93 -12.24
N ARG A 267 -4.05 -3.76 -12.84
CA ARG A 267 -2.87 -3.51 -13.68
C ARG A 267 -1.57 -3.52 -12.89
N PHE A 268 -1.58 -3.05 -11.64
CA PHE A 268 -0.43 -3.14 -10.75
C PHE A 268 -0.10 -4.61 -10.41
N VAL A 269 -1.12 -5.40 -10.06
CA VAL A 269 -1.00 -6.83 -9.75
C VAL A 269 -0.52 -7.63 -10.97
N GLU A 270 -1.00 -7.31 -12.18
CA GLU A 270 -0.50 -7.93 -13.41
C GLU A 270 1.01 -7.69 -13.64
N LEU A 271 1.58 -6.60 -13.11
CA LEU A 271 2.98 -6.23 -13.31
C LEU A 271 3.89 -6.73 -12.18
N HIS A 272 3.41 -6.73 -10.94
CA HIS A 272 4.24 -6.98 -9.75
C HIS A 272 3.73 -8.11 -8.85
N GLY A 273 2.59 -8.72 -9.19
CA GLY A 273 1.86 -9.61 -8.28
C GLY A 273 1.07 -8.86 -7.21
N ASP A 274 0.27 -9.59 -6.43
CA ASP A 274 -0.51 -9.02 -5.32
C ASP A 274 0.34 -8.93 -4.06
N LEU A 275 1.23 -7.94 -4.06
CA LEU A 275 2.17 -7.70 -2.98
C LEU A 275 1.45 -7.24 -1.69
N PRO A 276 1.98 -7.58 -0.50
CA PRO A 276 1.63 -6.90 0.74
C PRO A 276 1.83 -5.41 0.61
N ILE A 277 0.93 -4.63 1.18
CA ILE A 277 1.02 -3.18 1.16
C ILE A 277 2.34 -2.67 1.76
N THR A 278 2.90 -3.37 2.75
CA THR A 278 4.18 -3.06 3.40
C THR A 278 5.40 -3.36 2.51
N ALA A 279 5.25 -4.21 1.50
CA ALA A 279 6.30 -4.56 0.54
C ALA A 279 6.27 -3.68 -0.73
N ILE A 280 5.25 -2.85 -0.90
CA ILE A 280 5.16 -1.95 -2.05
C ILE A 280 6.17 -0.81 -1.89
N SER A 281 7.20 -0.81 -2.75
CA SER A 281 8.26 0.20 -2.77
C SER A 281 8.01 1.31 -3.80
N LYS A 282 8.75 2.43 -3.66
CA LYS A 282 8.79 3.48 -4.71
C LYS A 282 9.31 2.96 -6.05
N ALA A 283 10.12 1.90 -6.06
CA ALA A 283 10.60 1.29 -7.29
C ALA A 283 9.45 0.60 -8.06
N HIS A 284 8.58 -0.14 -7.36
CA HIS A 284 7.37 -0.72 -7.95
C HIS A 284 6.45 0.37 -8.50
N ALA A 285 6.20 1.44 -7.72
CA ALA A 285 5.35 2.53 -8.17
C ALA A 285 5.90 3.27 -9.41
N ARG A 286 7.22 3.47 -9.50
CA ARG A 286 7.87 4.06 -10.70
C ARG A 286 7.75 3.14 -11.92
N ALA A 287 8.05 1.86 -11.77
CA ALA A 287 7.90 0.88 -12.85
C ALA A 287 6.45 0.85 -13.37
N PHE A 288 5.48 0.86 -12.45
CA PHE A 288 4.07 0.95 -12.80
C PHE A 288 3.69 2.25 -13.51
N ARG A 289 4.16 3.41 -13.02
CA ARG A 289 3.96 4.71 -13.70
C ARG A 289 4.50 4.68 -15.13
N ASP A 290 5.71 4.19 -15.32
CA ASP A 290 6.38 4.19 -16.63
C ASP A 290 5.66 3.22 -17.59
N ALA A 291 5.17 2.09 -17.09
CA ALA A 291 4.28 1.21 -17.84
C ALA A 291 2.97 1.90 -18.26
N LEU A 292 2.34 2.68 -17.36
CA LEU A 292 1.10 3.40 -17.66
C LEU A 292 1.27 4.48 -18.73
N VAL A 293 2.45 5.10 -18.85
CA VAL A 293 2.76 6.09 -19.91
C VAL A 293 2.81 5.43 -21.29
N ARG A 294 3.36 4.21 -21.36
CA ARG A 294 3.44 3.44 -22.60
C ARG A 294 2.07 2.93 -23.07
N LEU A 295 1.08 2.89 -22.20
CA LEU A 295 -0.27 2.48 -22.55
C LEU A 295 -1.05 3.61 -23.23
N PRO A 296 -1.72 3.35 -24.37
CA PRO A 296 -2.59 4.32 -25.01
C PRO A 296 -3.82 4.69 -24.19
N LYS A 297 -4.43 5.83 -24.49
CA LYS A 297 -5.69 6.29 -23.85
C LYS A 297 -6.84 5.28 -24.05
N ALA A 298 -6.92 4.65 -25.21
CA ALA A 298 -7.94 3.68 -25.55
C ALA A 298 -7.32 2.54 -26.37
N LEU A 299 -7.73 1.31 -26.08
CA LEU A 299 -7.31 0.10 -26.79
C LEU A 299 -8.56 -0.65 -27.29
N PRO A 300 -8.48 -1.33 -28.44
CA PRO A 300 -9.54 -2.23 -28.89
C PRO A 300 -9.80 -3.34 -27.87
N ALA A 301 -11.04 -3.80 -27.76
CA ALA A 301 -11.44 -4.77 -26.74
C ALA A 301 -10.63 -6.08 -26.78
N ARG A 302 -10.22 -6.54 -27.97
CA ARG A 302 -9.40 -7.74 -28.15
C ARG A 302 -8.02 -7.60 -27.49
N ILE A 303 -7.36 -6.45 -27.69
CA ILE A 303 -6.02 -6.18 -27.18
C ILE A 303 -6.09 -5.80 -25.70
N GLY A 304 -7.05 -4.96 -25.31
CA GLY A 304 -7.17 -4.43 -23.95
C GLY A 304 -7.41 -5.47 -22.85
N ARG A 305 -7.75 -6.72 -23.20
CA ARG A 305 -7.90 -7.85 -22.26
C ARG A 305 -6.58 -8.52 -21.88
N LEU A 306 -5.51 -8.28 -22.62
CA LEU A 306 -4.21 -8.86 -22.33
C LEU A 306 -3.64 -8.31 -21.01
N PRO A 307 -2.88 -9.12 -20.25
CA PRO A 307 -2.14 -8.65 -19.09
C PRO A 307 -1.15 -7.54 -19.45
N LEU A 308 -0.85 -6.66 -18.49
CA LEU A 308 0.03 -5.52 -18.71
C LEU A 308 1.42 -5.90 -19.29
N PRO A 309 2.12 -6.94 -18.81
CA PRO A 309 3.40 -7.33 -19.40
C PRO A 309 3.29 -7.70 -20.90
N GLU A 310 2.23 -8.40 -21.30
CA GLU A 310 1.98 -8.77 -22.69
C GLU A 310 1.59 -7.57 -23.55
N LEU A 311 0.82 -6.62 -22.99
CA LEU A 311 0.51 -5.35 -23.66
C LEU A 311 1.76 -4.54 -23.98
N LEU A 312 2.73 -4.49 -23.05
CA LEU A 312 3.97 -3.73 -23.23
C LEU A 312 4.91 -4.31 -24.29
N LYS A 313 4.69 -5.56 -24.72
CA LYS A 313 5.41 -6.20 -25.83
C LYS A 313 4.83 -5.84 -27.21
N GLN A 314 3.61 -5.30 -27.28
CA GLN A 314 2.98 -4.95 -28.55
C GLN A 314 3.44 -3.60 -29.08
N ASP A 315 3.35 -3.42 -30.40
CA ASP A 315 3.44 -2.10 -31.01
C ASP A 315 2.13 -1.33 -30.78
N LEU A 316 2.20 -0.34 -29.90
CA LEU A 316 1.07 0.52 -29.53
C LEU A 316 1.19 1.94 -30.09
N GLY A 317 2.21 2.20 -30.94
CA GLY A 317 2.51 3.55 -31.46
C GLY A 317 1.37 4.16 -32.28
N GLN A 318 0.55 3.33 -32.91
CA GLN A 318 -0.62 3.75 -33.70
C GLN A 318 -1.79 4.32 -32.87
N TYR A 319 -1.77 4.17 -31.55
CA TYR A 319 -2.86 4.61 -30.68
C TYR A 319 -2.51 5.91 -29.93
N PRO A 320 -3.50 6.77 -29.62
CA PRO A 320 -3.25 8.04 -28.97
C PRO A 320 -2.65 7.85 -27.57
N ARG A 321 -1.55 8.57 -27.32
CA ARG A 321 -0.83 8.54 -26.03
C ARG A 321 -1.73 8.96 -24.88
N ARG A 322 -1.43 8.42 -23.70
CA ARG A 322 -2.10 8.78 -22.45
C ARG A 322 -1.47 10.02 -21.85
N ASN A 323 -2.31 10.90 -21.31
CA ASN A 323 -1.86 12.12 -20.65
C ASN A 323 -1.28 11.83 -19.25
N ALA A 324 -0.19 12.51 -18.89
CA ALA A 324 0.43 12.53 -17.56
C ALA A 324 -0.57 12.79 -16.42
N GLN A 325 -1.53 13.72 -16.56
CA GLN A 325 -2.54 13.91 -15.49
C GLN A 325 -3.41 12.66 -15.28
N THR A 326 -3.67 11.87 -16.33
CA THR A 326 -4.41 10.60 -16.19
C THR A 326 -3.58 9.56 -15.44
N VAL A 327 -2.28 9.48 -15.73
CA VAL A 327 -1.35 8.60 -15.00
C VAL A 327 -1.28 8.99 -13.53
N ASN A 328 -1.11 10.30 -13.23
CA ASN A 328 -1.10 10.81 -11.85
C ASN A 328 -2.40 10.50 -11.12
N LYS A 329 -3.56 10.61 -11.78
CA LYS A 329 -4.85 10.22 -11.20
C LYS A 329 -4.88 8.73 -10.82
N THR A 330 -4.36 7.86 -11.69
CA THR A 330 -4.27 6.41 -11.42
C THR A 330 -3.36 6.12 -10.22
N LEU A 331 -2.19 6.77 -10.14
CA LEU A 331 -1.29 6.64 -8.98
C LEU A 331 -1.93 7.17 -7.70
N ALA A 332 -2.61 8.31 -7.75
CA ALA A 332 -3.28 8.92 -6.60
C ALA A 332 -4.40 8.04 -6.03
N LEU A 333 -5.11 7.27 -6.88
CA LEU A 333 -6.12 6.32 -6.42
C LEU A 333 -5.49 5.22 -5.55
N LEU A 334 -4.41 4.59 -6.01
CA LEU A 334 -3.68 3.57 -5.23
C LEU A 334 -3.00 4.19 -3.99
N GLY A 335 -2.48 5.41 -4.13
CA GLY A 335 -1.98 6.19 -3.00
C GLY A 335 -3.05 6.41 -1.93
N GLY A 336 -4.29 6.70 -2.32
CA GLY A 336 -5.43 6.86 -1.41
C GLY A 336 -5.80 5.57 -0.66
N VAL A 337 -5.67 4.41 -1.30
CA VAL A 337 -5.85 3.10 -0.66
C VAL A 337 -4.79 2.91 0.43
N LEU A 338 -3.51 3.13 0.12
CA LEU A 338 -2.44 2.98 1.10
C LEU A 338 -2.52 4.03 2.23
N ALA A 339 -2.88 5.27 1.92
CA ALA A 339 -3.08 6.32 2.92
C ALA A 339 -4.26 6.04 3.87
N ARG A 340 -5.21 5.18 3.47
CA ARG A 340 -6.23 4.67 4.40
C ARG A 340 -5.65 3.57 5.28
N ALA A 341 -4.96 2.61 4.69
CA ALA A 341 -4.33 1.53 5.45
C ALA A 341 -3.30 2.04 6.48
N GLU A 342 -2.61 3.14 6.17
CA GLU A 342 -1.75 3.86 7.11
C GLU A 342 -2.52 4.40 8.31
N ARG A 343 -3.64 5.08 8.09
CA ARG A 343 -4.50 5.58 9.18
C ARG A 343 -5.11 4.46 10.01
N ASP A 344 -5.23 3.26 9.45
CA ASP A 344 -5.70 2.07 10.13
C ASP A 344 -4.55 1.27 10.80
N GLY A 345 -3.31 1.80 10.81
CA GLY A 345 -2.17 1.25 11.57
C GLY A 345 -1.35 0.17 10.84
N HIS A 346 -1.63 -0.12 9.57
CA HIS A 346 -0.97 -1.22 8.86
C HIS A 346 0.52 -0.98 8.53
N PHE A 347 1.06 0.21 8.80
CA PHE A 347 2.48 0.54 8.60
C PHE A 347 3.24 0.87 9.89
N GLU A 348 2.65 0.68 11.08
CA GLU A 348 3.28 1.03 12.38
C GLU A 348 4.62 0.33 12.64
N VAL A 349 4.84 -0.84 12.02
CA VAL A 349 6.09 -1.59 12.13
C VAL A 349 7.25 -0.89 11.38
N LEU A 350 6.94 0.01 10.44
CA LEU A 350 7.91 0.74 9.65
C LEU A 350 8.22 2.09 10.31
N THR A 351 9.48 2.30 10.70
CA THR A 351 9.96 3.51 11.40
C THR A 351 9.82 4.81 10.62
N ALA A 352 9.72 4.75 9.29
CA ALA A 352 9.59 5.92 8.43
C ALA A 352 8.88 5.58 7.10
N TRP A 353 7.62 5.13 7.18
CA TRP A 353 6.84 4.86 5.97
C TRP A 353 6.53 6.16 5.21
N SER A 354 6.61 6.08 3.88
CA SER A 354 6.11 7.13 2.99
C SER A 354 5.36 6.47 1.83
N ASN A 355 4.30 7.13 1.35
CA ASN A 355 3.45 6.56 0.32
C ASN A 355 4.25 6.31 -0.98
N PRO A 356 4.38 5.04 -1.43
CA PRO A 356 5.20 4.71 -2.59
C PRO A 356 4.64 5.29 -3.90
N PHE A 357 3.33 5.57 -3.97
CA PHE A 357 2.69 6.13 -5.16
C PHE A 357 2.88 7.64 -5.34
N HIS A 358 3.59 8.31 -4.42
CA HIS A 358 4.04 9.70 -4.58
C HIS A 358 5.25 9.78 -5.53
N VAL A 359 5.05 9.33 -6.78
CA VAL A 359 6.06 9.28 -7.85
C VAL A 359 5.51 9.84 -9.17
N GLY A 360 4.38 10.56 -9.12
CA GLY A 360 3.75 11.16 -10.28
C GLY A 360 4.65 12.15 -11.00
N PHE A 361 4.25 12.52 -12.22
CA PHE A 361 4.94 13.55 -12.99
C PHE A 361 4.64 14.93 -12.43
N ASP A 362 5.62 15.82 -12.45
CA ASP A 362 5.37 17.25 -12.36
C ASP A 362 4.69 17.67 -13.65
N VAL A 363 3.43 18.07 -13.54
CA VAL A 363 2.67 18.57 -14.68
C VAL A 363 2.37 20.02 -14.40
N ALA A 364 2.74 20.90 -15.33
CA ALA A 364 2.30 22.28 -15.29
C ALA A 364 0.77 22.30 -15.11
N PRO A 365 0.22 23.27 -14.35
CA PRO A 365 -1.21 23.51 -14.34
C PRO A 365 -1.63 23.59 -15.80
N ALA A 366 -2.42 22.62 -16.25
CA ALA A 366 -2.97 22.71 -17.59
C ALA A 366 -3.77 24.01 -17.61
N GLU A 367 -3.37 24.97 -18.44
CA GLU A 367 -4.29 25.96 -18.94
C GLU A 367 -5.41 25.12 -19.56
N ARG A 368 -6.50 24.95 -18.82
CA ARG A 368 -7.70 24.39 -19.39
C ARG A 368 -8.07 25.41 -20.43
N GLU A 369 -7.86 25.10 -21.71
CA GLU A 369 -8.60 25.75 -22.77
C GLU A 369 -10.06 25.75 -22.31
N PRO A 370 -10.63 26.92 -21.99
CA PRO A 370 -12.02 26.99 -21.62
C PRO A 370 -12.81 26.33 -22.74
N TYR A 371 -13.83 25.54 -22.40
CA TYR A 371 -14.76 25.10 -23.43
C TYR A 371 -15.24 26.34 -24.16
N GLU A 372 -15.04 26.39 -25.48
CA GLU A 372 -15.50 27.50 -26.29
C GLU A 372 -17.02 27.61 -26.11
N PRO A 373 -17.54 28.74 -25.60
CA PRO A 373 -18.97 28.93 -25.47
C PRO A 373 -19.62 28.91 -26.85
N PHE A 374 -20.81 28.32 -26.96
CA PHE A 374 -21.58 28.41 -28.20
C PHE A 374 -21.84 29.88 -28.54
N SER A 375 -21.51 30.25 -29.78
CA SER A 375 -21.92 31.53 -30.34
C SER A 375 -23.44 31.61 -30.50
N ALA A 376 -23.98 32.84 -30.56
CA ALA A 376 -25.40 33.04 -30.82
C ALA A 376 -25.86 32.38 -32.13
N ALA A 377 -25.02 32.40 -33.18
CA ALA A 377 -25.31 31.75 -34.45
C ALA A 377 -25.35 30.21 -34.35
N GLU A 378 -24.50 29.61 -33.51
CA GLU A 378 -24.55 28.17 -33.24
C GLU A 378 -25.78 27.78 -32.44
N LEU A 379 -26.15 28.56 -31.42
CA LEU A 379 -27.38 28.34 -30.67
C LEU A 379 -28.60 28.46 -31.59
N GLN A 380 -28.65 29.47 -32.46
CA GLN A 380 -29.71 29.61 -33.45
C GLN A 380 -29.79 28.39 -34.38
N ARG A 381 -28.65 27.88 -34.87
CA ARG A 381 -28.63 26.64 -35.68
C ARG A 381 -29.12 25.43 -34.89
N LEU A 382 -28.70 25.27 -33.64
CA LEU A 382 -29.14 24.18 -32.76
C LEU A 382 -30.66 24.23 -32.54
N PHE A 383 -31.20 25.39 -32.18
CA PHE A 383 -32.63 25.58 -31.90
C PHE A 383 -33.50 25.76 -33.15
N ALA A 384 -32.90 25.83 -34.35
CA ALA A 384 -33.59 25.68 -35.63
C ALA A 384 -33.68 24.22 -36.10
N SER A 385 -33.08 23.27 -35.36
CA SER A 385 -33.15 21.85 -35.72
C SER A 385 -34.59 21.29 -35.66
N PRO A 386 -34.88 20.18 -36.36
CA PRO A 386 -36.22 19.58 -36.37
C PRO A 386 -36.80 19.25 -34.98
N VAL A 387 -35.95 18.99 -33.99
CA VAL A 387 -36.36 18.79 -32.58
C VAL A 387 -37.19 19.97 -32.06
N TYR A 388 -36.79 21.19 -32.43
CA TYR A 388 -37.40 22.43 -31.96
C TYR A 388 -38.36 23.04 -32.99
N ALA A 389 -38.01 23.00 -34.27
CA ALA A 389 -38.80 23.59 -35.34
C ALA A 389 -40.01 22.73 -35.73
N GLN A 390 -39.91 21.41 -35.57
CA GLN A 390 -40.92 20.43 -36.01
C GLN A 390 -41.38 19.52 -34.87
N SER A 391 -40.99 19.83 -33.62
CA SER A 391 -41.29 19.03 -32.43
C SER A 391 -40.85 17.57 -32.52
N GLU A 392 -39.78 17.26 -33.27
CA GLU A 392 -39.26 15.90 -33.30
C GLU A 392 -38.79 15.44 -31.91
N ARG A 393 -39.02 14.15 -31.61
CA ARG A 393 -38.61 13.49 -30.37
C ARG A 393 -37.77 12.26 -30.71
N PRO A 394 -36.52 12.45 -31.16
CA PRO A 394 -35.71 11.35 -31.65
C PRO A 394 -35.43 10.34 -30.53
N LEU A 395 -35.65 9.05 -30.82
CA LEU A 395 -35.37 7.96 -29.89
C LEU A 395 -33.91 7.96 -29.41
N GLY A 396 -32.97 8.33 -30.30
CA GLY A 396 -31.55 8.45 -29.98
C GLY A 396 -31.22 9.51 -28.93
N GLY A 397 -32.13 10.45 -28.67
CA GLY A 397 -32.04 11.46 -27.61
C GLY A 397 -33.03 11.23 -26.47
N GLN A 398 -33.57 10.02 -26.31
CA GLN A 398 -34.57 9.67 -25.30
C GLN A 398 -35.86 10.50 -25.35
N GLY A 399 -36.32 10.87 -26.54
CA GLY A 399 -37.61 11.54 -26.74
C GLY A 399 -37.65 12.95 -26.15
N GLU A 400 -38.45 13.17 -25.11
CA GLU A 400 -38.62 14.47 -24.42
C GLU A 400 -37.28 15.07 -23.94
N ALA A 401 -36.34 14.21 -23.58
CA ALA A 401 -35.05 14.66 -23.07
C ALA A 401 -34.21 15.37 -24.15
N ALA A 402 -34.32 14.96 -25.42
CA ALA A 402 -33.69 15.62 -26.57
C ALA A 402 -34.15 17.07 -26.71
N TYR A 403 -35.43 17.32 -26.41
CA TYR A 403 -36.04 18.63 -26.47
C TYR A 403 -35.68 19.47 -25.24
N TRP A 404 -35.97 18.96 -24.05
CA TRP A 404 -35.92 19.76 -22.82
C TRP A 404 -34.52 19.99 -22.25
N PHE A 405 -33.60 19.02 -22.35
CA PHE A 405 -32.30 19.17 -21.68
C PHE A 405 -31.47 20.33 -22.21
N PRO A 406 -31.33 20.55 -23.54
CA PRO A 406 -30.57 21.70 -24.03
C PRO A 406 -31.23 23.03 -23.66
N LEU A 407 -32.57 23.11 -23.64
CA LEU A 407 -33.31 24.30 -23.22
C LEU A 407 -33.07 24.60 -21.73
N ILE A 408 -33.23 23.59 -20.87
CA ILE A 408 -32.99 23.73 -19.43
C ILE A 408 -31.51 24.08 -19.18
N ALA A 409 -30.57 23.41 -19.84
CA ALA A 409 -29.14 23.68 -19.70
C ALA A 409 -28.79 25.12 -20.11
N LEU A 410 -29.34 25.62 -21.21
CA LEU A 410 -29.13 26.98 -21.70
C LEU A 410 -29.54 28.03 -20.66
N PHE A 411 -30.73 27.86 -20.06
CA PHE A 411 -31.30 28.87 -19.16
C PHE A 411 -30.93 28.71 -17.68
N SER A 412 -30.50 27.53 -17.24
CA SER A 412 -30.20 27.25 -15.83
C SER A 412 -28.70 27.04 -15.54
N GLY A 413 -27.89 26.76 -16.56
CA GLY A 413 -26.51 26.30 -16.37
C GLY A 413 -26.38 24.97 -15.62
N ALA A 414 -27.47 24.22 -15.47
CA ALA A 414 -27.46 22.94 -14.78
C ALA A 414 -26.63 21.89 -15.53
N ARG A 415 -25.91 21.06 -14.77
CA ARG A 415 -25.17 19.94 -15.36
C ARG A 415 -26.16 18.93 -15.92
N ARG A 416 -25.78 18.25 -17.01
CA ARG A 416 -26.62 17.20 -17.62
C ARG A 416 -27.17 16.18 -16.61
N THR A 417 -26.35 15.76 -15.64
CA THR A 417 -26.79 14.80 -14.59
C THR A 417 -27.76 15.41 -13.60
N GLU A 418 -27.64 16.71 -13.31
CA GLU A 418 -28.56 17.44 -12.44
C GLU A 418 -29.94 17.54 -13.10
N ILE A 419 -30.00 17.81 -14.40
CA ILE A 419 -31.25 17.82 -15.18
C ILE A 419 -31.87 16.42 -15.20
N ALA A 420 -31.07 15.39 -15.49
CA ALA A 420 -31.55 14.02 -15.63
C ALA A 420 -32.15 13.43 -14.35
N GLN A 421 -31.64 13.82 -13.18
CA GLN A 421 -32.10 13.31 -11.89
C GLN A 421 -33.25 14.12 -11.28
N LEU A 422 -33.75 15.16 -11.96
CA LEU A 422 -34.89 15.94 -11.47
C LEU A 422 -36.10 15.05 -11.25
N LYS A 423 -36.74 15.23 -10.11
CA LYS A 423 -38.02 14.65 -9.75
C LYS A 423 -39.14 15.66 -9.95
N LEU A 424 -40.37 15.19 -10.00
CA LEU A 424 -41.54 16.07 -10.11
C LEU A 424 -41.60 17.06 -8.93
N GLY A 425 -41.25 16.61 -7.72
CA GLY A 425 -41.20 17.43 -6.50
C GLY A 425 -40.03 18.42 -6.42
N ASP A 426 -39.10 18.38 -7.38
CA ASP A 426 -37.98 19.35 -7.46
C ASP A 426 -38.39 20.59 -8.26
N VAL A 427 -39.54 20.57 -8.93
CA VAL A 427 -40.14 21.75 -9.58
C VAL A 427 -41.08 22.40 -8.59
N ARG A 428 -40.66 23.54 -8.03
CA ARG A 428 -41.33 24.17 -6.89
C ARG A 428 -41.67 25.61 -7.19
N GLN A 429 -42.69 26.13 -6.51
CA GLN A 429 -43.03 27.54 -6.52
C GLN A 429 -42.63 28.15 -5.18
N GLY A 430 -41.78 29.17 -5.21
CA GLY A 430 -41.33 29.89 -4.03
C GLY A 430 -42.27 31.03 -3.66
N GLU A 431 -41.89 31.76 -2.60
CA GLU A 431 -42.55 32.99 -2.21
C GLU A 431 -42.54 34.01 -3.37
N GLY A 432 -43.66 34.70 -3.57
CA GLY A 432 -43.85 35.62 -4.70
C GLY A 432 -44.22 34.94 -6.03
N GLY A 433 -44.51 33.63 -6.02
CA GLY A 433 -45.04 32.92 -7.19
C GLY A 433 -43.99 32.51 -8.23
N ILE A 434 -42.70 32.64 -7.90
CA ILE A 434 -41.58 32.31 -8.80
C ILE A 434 -41.33 30.81 -8.79
N TRP A 435 -41.43 30.19 -9.96
CA TRP A 435 -41.08 28.78 -10.15
C TRP A 435 -39.57 28.58 -10.20
N TYR A 436 -39.07 27.51 -9.61
CA TYR A 436 -37.65 27.14 -9.60
C TYR A 436 -37.45 25.62 -9.69
N LEU A 437 -36.28 25.23 -10.19
CA LEU A 437 -35.74 23.88 -10.14
C LEU A 437 -34.86 23.75 -8.90
N ASP A 438 -35.20 22.83 -8.02
CA ASP A 438 -34.43 22.54 -6.81
C ASP A 438 -33.35 21.49 -7.10
N ILE A 439 -32.11 21.93 -7.26
CA ILE A 439 -30.98 21.05 -7.55
C ILE A 439 -30.46 20.50 -6.22
N THR A 440 -30.87 19.29 -5.87
CA THR A 440 -30.64 18.67 -4.55
C THR A 440 -30.03 17.26 -4.65
N ASN A 441 -29.56 16.75 -3.50
CA ASN A 441 -29.19 15.36 -3.26
C ASN A 441 -29.96 14.74 -2.08
N GLU A 442 -31.09 15.32 -1.69
CA GLU A 442 -31.95 14.81 -0.62
C GLU A 442 -32.66 13.50 -1.00
N GLY A 443 -32.95 13.29 -2.30
CA GLY A 443 -33.47 12.04 -2.80
C GLY A 443 -32.44 10.90 -2.68
N ALA A 444 -32.91 9.71 -2.28
CA ALA A 444 -32.06 8.52 -2.09
C ALA A 444 -31.19 8.12 -3.31
N ASP A 445 -31.62 8.53 -4.50
CA ASP A 445 -31.05 8.25 -5.81
C ASP A 445 -30.49 9.50 -6.51
N GLN A 446 -30.49 10.65 -5.84
CA GLN A 446 -29.92 11.90 -6.33
C GLN A 446 -28.52 12.11 -5.77
N ASN A 447 -27.63 12.66 -6.60
CA ASN A 447 -26.26 12.89 -6.20
C ASN A 447 -25.74 14.21 -6.77
N LEU A 448 -25.06 14.96 -5.91
CA LEU A 448 -24.39 16.20 -6.28
C LEU A 448 -22.89 16.03 -6.12
N LYS A 449 -22.13 16.61 -7.06
CA LYS A 449 -20.67 16.48 -7.07
C LYS A 449 -20.03 17.06 -5.80
N THR A 450 -20.62 18.12 -5.24
CA THR A 450 -20.21 18.78 -4.00
C THR A 450 -21.44 19.30 -3.26
N ALA A 451 -21.36 19.45 -1.93
CA ALA A 451 -22.43 20.07 -1.15
C ALA A 451 -22.76 21.49 -1.63
N SER A 452 -21.75 22.24 -2.06
CA SER A 452 -21.91 23.58 -2.66
C SER A 452 -22.62 23.60 -4.01
N SER A 453 -22.94 22.44 -4.60
CA SER A 453 -23.73 22.39 -5.85
C SER A 453 -25.23 22.48 -5.59
N ALA A 454 -25.68 22.28 -4.34
CA ALA A 454 -27.09 22.37 -3.96
C ALA A 454 -27.58 23.82 -4.09
N ARG A 455 -28.65 24.02 -4.86
CA ARG A 455 -29.17 25.36 -5.18
C ARG A 455 -30.57 25.30 -5.77
N SER A 456 -31.34 26.36 -5.53
CA SER A 456 -32.61 26.60 -6.22
C SER A 456 -32.39 27.52 -7.41
N VAL A 457 -32.79 27.09 -8.62
CA VAL A 457 -32.56 27.83 -9.86
C VAL A 457 -33.90 28.28 -10.44
N PRO A 458 -34.17 29.60 -10.56
CA PRO A 458 -35.42 30.08 -11.15
C PRO A 458 -35.68 29.52 -12.55
N ILE A 459 -36.93 29.14 -12.83
CA ILE A 459 -37.34 28.71 -14.17
C ILE A 459 -37.50 29.95 -15.04
N HIS A 460 -36.68 30.02 -16.08
CA HIS A 460 -36.70 31.14 -17.02
C HIS A 460 -38.06 31.24 -17.74
N ARG A 461 -38.52 32.47 -18.00
CA ARG A 461 -39.83 32.74 -18.64
C ARG A 461 -40.04 31.99 -19.96
N GLU A 462 -38.96 31.74 -20.70
CA GLU A 462 -39.01 31.05 -21.98
C GLU A 462 -39.33 29.56 -21.80
N LEU A 463 -38.83 28.92 -20.74
CA LEU A 463 -39.21 27.53 -20.41
C LEU A 463 -40.69 27.43 -20.02
N ILE A 464 -41.20 28.44 -19.32
CA ILE A 464 -42.62 28.54 -18.98
C ILE A 464 -43.45 28.72 -20.26
N ARG A 465 -43.05 29.65 -21.14
CA ARG A 465 -43.71 29.89 -22.45
C ARG A 465 -43.73 28.64 -23.33
N LEU A 466 -42.68 27.83 -23.29
CA LEU A 466 -42.56 26.58 -24.03
C LEU A 466 -43.36 25.42 -23.40
N GLY A 467 -43.98 25.62 -22.24
CA GLY A 467 -44.87 24.64 -21.59
C GLY A 467 -44.18 23.67 -20.63
N LEU A 468 -42.99 24.01 -20.08
CA LEU A 468 -42.31 23.12 -19.13
C LEU A 468 -43.19 22.82 -17.90
N LEU A 469 -43.91 23.82 -17.39
CA LEU A 469 -44.80 23.64 -16.25
C LEU A 469 -46.00 22.77 -16.59
N ASP A 470 -46.49 22.82 -17.83
CA ASP A 470 -47.59 21.97 -18.30
C ASP A 470 -47.14 20.51 -18.38
N VAL A 471 -45.90 20.25 -18.83
CA VAL A 471 -45.30 18.90 -18.83
C VAL A 471 -45.18 18.36 -17.40
N VAL A 472 -44.73 19.20 -16.46
CA VAL A 472 -44.62 18.82 -15.04
C VAL A 472 -46.00 18.53 -14.45
N ALA A 473 -46.97 19.41 -14.66
CA ALA A 473 -48.33 19.27 -14.14
C ALA A 473 -49.03 18.03 -14.72
N ALA A 474 -48.91 17.79 -16.03
CA ALA A 474 -49.48 16.63 -16.69
C ALA A 474 -48.93 15.33 -16.09
N ARG A 475 -47.63 15.24 -15.81
CA ARG A 475 -47.04 14.07 -15.13
C ARG A 475 -47.41 13.97 -13.66
N ALA A 476 -47.41 15.09 -12.93
CA ALA A 476 -47.75 15.14 -11.51
C ALA A 476 -49.21 14.74 -11.22
N SER A 477 -50.11 14.86 -12.20
CA SER A 477 -51.49 14.37 -12.07
C SER A 477 -51.59 12.84 -11.99
N ALA A 478 -50.58 12.11 -12.50
CA ALA A 478 -50.58 10.66 -12.61
C ALA A 478 -49.46 9.97 -11.81
N GLN A 479 -48.53 10.73 -11.21
CA GLN A 479 -47.32 10.22 -10.59
C GLN A 479 -46.99 10.97 -9.30
N PRO A 480 -46.38 10.31 -8.30
CA PRO A 480 -46.01 10.96 -7.05
C PRO A 480 -44.87 11.97 -7.26
N ALA A 481 -44.73 12.92 -6.33
CA ALA A 481 -43.66 13.93 -6.36
C ALA A 481 -42.24 13.32 -6.38
N SER A 482 -42.07 12.11 -5.83
CA SER A 482 -40.81 11.38 -5.84
C SER A 482 -40.45 10.74 -7.19
N ALA A 483 -41.40 10.70 -8.15
CA ALA A 483 -41.17 10.12 -9.46
C ALA A 483 -40.21 10.98 -10.31
N PRO A 484 -39.41 10.36 -11.19
CA PRO A 484 -38.53 11.09 -12.09
C PRO A 484 -39.34 11.95 -13.06
N LEU A 485 -38.86 13.18 -13.28
CA LEU A 485 -39.39 14.07 -14.31
C LEU A 485 -39.15 13.47 -15.71
N TRP A 486 -38.04 12.75 -15.88
CA TRP A 486 -37.62 12.12 -17.14
C TRP A 486 -37.59 10.58 -17.01
N PRO A 487 -38.68 9.86 -17.32
CA PRO A 487 -38.78 8.40 -17.20
C PRO A 487 -37.70 7.62 -17.93
N SER A 488 -37.21 8.17 -19.04
CA SER A 488 -36.24 7.52 -19.91
C SER A 488 -34.86 7.34 -19.25
N PHE A 489 -34.65 7.91 -18.07
CA PHE A 489 -33.43 7.75 -17.30
C PHE A 489 -33.72 7.05 -15.98
N THR A 490 -33.12 5.88 -15.80
CA THR A 490 -33.21 5.13 -14.54
C THR A 490 -32.14 5.65 -13.58
N PRO A 491 -32.52 6.16 -12.40
CA PRO A 491 -31.56 6.49 -11.36
C PRO A 491 -30.84 5.23 -10.83
N PRO A 492 -29.60 5.33 -10.33
CA PRO A 492 -28.78 6.54 -10.27
C PRO A 492 -28.22 6.91 -11.65
N ILE A 493 -28.21 8.21 -11.97
CA ILE A 493 -27.73 8.72 -13.25
C ILE A 493 -26.20 8.60 -13.34
N ASP A 494 -25.69 7.72 -14.21
CA ASP A 494 -24.25 7.60 -14.46
C ASP A 494 -23.71 8.85 -15.19
N PRO A 495 -22.79 9.63 -14.60
CA PRO A 495 -22.18 10.79 -15.26
C PRO A 495 -21.43 10.43 -16.55
N LYS A 496 -21.02 9.17 -16.70
CA LYS A 496 -20.26 8.63 -17.84
C LYS A 496 -21.14 7.92 -18.87
N ALA A 497 -22.47 7.94 -18.74
CA ALA A 497 -23.35 7.44 -19.79
C ALA A 497 -23.01 8.14 -21.12
N LYS A 498 -22.39 7.40 -22.03
CA LYS A 498 -21.86 7.93 -23.31
C LYS A 498 -22.95 8.06 -24.38
N ALA A 499 -24.10 7.45 -24.18
CA ALA A 499 -25.17 7.45 -25.15
C ALA A 499 -26.52 7.58 -24.44
N TRP A 500 -27.39 8.36 -25.07
CA TRP A 500 -28.81 8.51 -24.76
C TRP A 500 -29.60 7.35 -25.39
N THR A 501 -28.97 6.19 -25.61
CA THR A 501 -29.58 5.01 -26.22
C THR A 501 -29.61 3.84 -25.25
N VAL A 502 -30.81 3.30 -25.09
CA VAL A 502 -31.19 2.18 -24.25
C VAL A 502 -30.32 0.95 -24.54
N ARG A 503 -29.70 0.36 -23.50
CA ARG A 503 -29.50 -1.09 -23.50
C ARG A 503 -30.90 -1.69 -23.44
N ARG A 504 -31.36 -2.34 -24.51
CA ARG A 504 -32.56 -3.19 -24.46
C ARG A 504 -32.43 -4.07 -23.21
N GLN A 505 -33.34 -3.92 -22.24
CA GLN A 505 -33.69 -5.06 -21.41
C GLN A 505 -34.29 -6.07 -22.37
N MET A 506 -33.58 -7.17 -22.60
CA MET A 506 -34.17 -8.34 -23.22
C MET A 506 -35.32 -8.77 -22.31
N ILE A 507 -36.53 -8.78 -22.89
CA ILE A 507 -37.66 -9.55 -22.37
C ILE A 507 -37.32 -11.03 -22.54
#